data_AF-X1C4P5-F1
#
_entry.id   AF-X1C4P5-F1
#
_cell.length_a   1.000
_cell.length_b   1.000
_cell.length_c   1.000
_cell.angle_alpha   90.00
_cell.angle_beta   90.00
_cell.angle_gamma   90.00
#
_symmetry.space_group_name_H-M   'P 1'
#
loop_
_entity.id
_entity.type
_entity.pdbx_description
1 polymer ?
#
loop_
_entity_poly.entity_id
_entity_poly.type
_entity_poly.pdbx_seq_one_letter_code
_entity_poly.pdbx_strand_id
1 'polypeptide(L)'
;MFAKYFPTIAVDGCEKKCAEKAIEKYSGKTAHSIVVADLLNEWDVEKPKSRRNLNEKSVNTASRIAEEIAVAIDDLFTSGKWSRHANI
;
A
#
# COMPACT_ATOMS: atom_id res chain seq x y z
N MET A 1 -18.43 -8.03 0.86
CA MET A 1 -16.96 -8.17 1.02
C MET A 1 -16.32 -7.01 0.27
N PHE A 2 -15.54 -6.15 0.91
CA PHE A 2 -15.15 -4.84 0.35
C PHE A 2 -14.26 -4.96 -0.91
N ALA A 3 -13.20 -5.76 -0.86
CA ALA A 3 -12.21 -5.86 -1.94
C ALA A 3 -12.73 -6.57 -3.20
N LYS A 4 -13.92 -7.20 -3.14
CA LYS A 4 -14.62 -7.71 -4.34
C LYS A 4 -15.22 -6.59 -5.19
N TYR A 5 -15.56 -5.45 -4.59
CA TYR A 5 -16.28 -4.36 -5.27
C TYR A 5 -15.44 -3.09 -5.40
N PHE A 6 -14.48 -2.88 -4.48
CA PHE A 6 -13.61 -1.72 -4.46
C PHE A 6 -12.15 -2.14 -4.60
N PRO A 7 -11.38 -1.49 -5.50
CA PRO A 7 -9.97 -1.78 -5.65
C PRO A 7 -9.28 -1.45 -4.34
N THR A 8 -8.61 -2.45 -3.77
CA THR A 8 -8.02 -2.36 -2.44
C THR A 8 -6.52 -2.56 -2.57
N ILE A 9 -5.74 -1.57 -2.14
CA ILE A 9 -4.28 -1.66 -2.04
C ILE A 9 -3.94 -2.12 -0.62
N ALA A 10 -3.20 -3.22 -0.49
CA ALA A 10 -2.63 -3.63 0.79
C ALA A 10 -1.32 -2.89 1.04
N VAL A 11 -1.15 -2.34 2.25
CA VAL A 11 0.10 -1.71 2.69
C VAL A 11 0.63 -2.44 3.92
N ASP A 12 1.76 -3.10 3.75
CA ASP A 12 2.36 -3.98 4.73
C ASP A 12 3.72 -3.45 5.21
N GLY A 13 3.93 -3.46 6.53
CA GLY A 13 5.19 -2.98 7.11
C GLY A 13 6.39 -3.91 6.92
N CYS A 14 6.16 -5.17 6.52
CA CYS A 14 7.18 -6.19 6.38
C CYS A 14 6.74 -7.30 5.42
N GLU A 15 7.67 -8.20 5.08
CA GLU A 15 7.51 -9.32 4.16
C GLU A 15 6.48 -10.37 4.60
N LYS A 16 5.96 -10.27 5.83
CA LYS A 16 4.90 -11.16 6.33
C LYS A 16 3.56 -10.95 5.61
N LYS A 17 3.34 -9.76 5.04
CA LYS A 17 2.14 -9.41 4.27
C LYS A 17 0.82 -9.70 4.99
N CYS A 18 0.71 -9.27 6.25
CA CYS A 18 -0.45 -9.60 7.07
C CYS A 18 -1.73 -8.88 6.61
N ALA A 19 -1.62 -7.65 6.09
CA ALA A 19 -2.74 -6.92 5.52
C ALA A 19 -3.25 -7.61 4.24
N GLU A 20 -2.36 -7.89 3.28
CA GLU A 20 -2.72 -8.61 2.05
C GLU A 20 -3.41 -9.96 2.37
N LYS A 21 -2.79 -10.79 3.21
CA LYS A 21 -3.35 -12.11 3.58
C LYS A 21 -4.73 -12.00 4.24
N ALA A 22 -4.94 -11.01 5.10
CA ALA A 22 -6.23 -10.80 5.75
C ALA A 22 -7.30 -10.33 4.75
N ILE A 23 -6.93 -9.39 3.86
CA ILE A 23 -7.82 -8.88 2.81
C ILE A 23 -8.19 -10.00 1.84
N GLU A 24 -7.23 -10.77 1.34
CA GLU A 24 -7.53 -11.88 0.41
C GLU A 24 -8.38 -12.97 1.04
N LYS A 25 -8.18 -13.25 2.34
CA LYS A 25 -8.95 -14.27 3.06
C LYS A 25 -10.38 -13.81 3.37
N TYR A 26 -10.58 -12.55 3.75
CA TYR A 26 -11.85 -12.07 4.32
C TYR A 26 -12.53 -10.92 3.56
N SER A 27 -11.94 -10.40 2.49
CA SER A 27 -12.45 -9.27 1.70
C SER A 27 -12.51 -9.52 0.18
N GLY A 28 -11.55 -10.25 -0.39
CA GLY A 28 -11.38 -10.42 -1.84
C GLY A 28 -9.93 -10.15 -2.28
N LYS A 29 -9.62 -10.37 -3.56
CA LYS A 29 -8.27 -10.13 -4.09
C LYS A 29 -7.87 -8.65 -3.98
N THR A 30 -6.64 -8.39 -3.57
CA THR A 30 -6.06 -7.04 -3.58
C THR A 30 -5.80 -6.62 -5.02
N ALA A 31 -5.97 -5.33 -5.29
CA ALA A 31 -5.66 -4.75 -6.59
C ALA A 31 -4.16 -4.46 -6.72
N HIS A 32 -3.50 -4.17 -5.60
CA HIS A 32 -2.06 -3.94 -5.50
C HIS A 32 -1.56 -4.23 -4.07
N SER A 33 -0.25 -4.42 -3.91
CA SER A 33 0.38 -4.82 -2.66
C SER A 33 1.71 -4.09 -2.50
N ILE A 34 1.84 -3.30 -1.45
CA ILE A 34 3.04 -2.51 -1.13
C ILE A 34 3.65 -3.04 0.16
N VAL A 35 4.93 -3.40 0.12
CA VAL A 35 5.70 -3.77 1.30
C VAL A 35 6.68 -2.64 1.62
N VAL A 36 6.42 -1.90 2.69
CA VAL A 36 7.22 -0.74 3.10
C VAL A 36 8.69 -1.13 3.32
N ALA A 37 8.96 -2.32 3.85
CA ALA A 37 10.33 -2.78 4.04
C ALA A 37 11.12 -2.90 2.73
N ASP A 38 10.45 -3.26 1.62
CA ASP A 38 11.10 -3.38 0.32
C ASP A 38 11.44 -1.99 -0.24
N LEU A 39 10.52 -1.02 -0.12
CA LEU A 39 10.77 0.38 -0.48
C LEU A 39 11.93 0.99 0.31
N LEU A 40 11.98 0.76 1.63
CA LEU A 40 13.08 1.26 2.47
C LEU A 40 14.44 0.67 2.06
N ASN A 41 14.47 -0.62 1.71
CA ASN A 41 15.69 -1.26 1.23
C ASN A 41 16.11 -0.70 -0.14
N GLU A 42 15.16 -0.50 -1.06
CA GLU A 42 15.42 0.07 -2.39
C GLU A 42 15.99 1.50 -2.29
N TRP A 43 15.52 2.28 -1.33
CA TRP A 43 15.95 3.66 -1.12
C TRP A 43 17.16 3.82 -0.22
N ASP A 44 17.76 2.72 0.25
CA ASP A 44 18.85 2.71 1.25
C ASP A 44 18.51 3.52 2.51
N VAL A 45 17.25 3.44 2.96
CA VAL A 45 16.76 4.13 4.15
C VAL A 45 16.75 3.17 5.34
N GLU A 46 17.49 3.52 6.40
CA GLU A 46 17.44 2.78 7.66
C GLU A 46 16.00 2.62 8.18
N LYS A 47 15.66 1.40 8.61
CA LYS A 47 14.37 1.11 9.24
C LYS A 47 14.16 1.98 10.50
N PRO A 48 12.94 2.51 10.72
CA PRO A 48 12.64 3.30 11.91
C PRO A 48 12.90 2.51 13.20
N LYS A 49 13.70 3.10 14.11
CA LYS A 49 14.04 2.48 15.41
C LYS A 49 12.97 2.68 16.48
N SER A 50 11.99 3.57 16.25
CA SER A 50 10.93 3.90 17.21
C SER A 50 9.62 4.23 16.50
N ARG A 51 8.51 3.83 17.12
CA ARG A 51 7.15 4.24 16.75
C ARG A 51 6.66 5.47 17.53
N ARG A 52 7.38 5.87 18.59
CA ARG A 52 6.97 6.95 19.50
C ARG A 52 7.49 8.33 19.11
N ASN A 53 8.52 8.37 18.27
CA ASN A 53 9.13 9.61 17.82
C ASN A 53 9.09 9.66 16.30
N LEU A 54 8.23 10.52 15.77
CA LEU A 54 8.14 10.83 14.35
C LEU A 54 9.02 12.06 14.08
N ASN A 55 10.33 11.83 13.91
CA ASN A 55 11.27 12.87 13.56
C ASN A 55 11.15 13.25 12.06
N GLU A 56 11.79 14.34 11.68
CA GLU A 56 11.75 14.86 10.30
C GLU A 56 12.14 13.81 9.24
N LYS A 57 13.18 13.01 9.49
CA LYS A 57 13.57 11.91 8.59
C LYS A 57 12.42 10.92 8.39
N SER A 58 11.78 10.50 9.48
CA SER A 58 10.64 9.57 9.42
C SER A 58 9.38 10.18 8.80
N VAL A 59 9.15 11.49 8.98
CA VAL A 59 8.07 12.22 8.26
C VAL A 59 8.34 12.19 6.76
N ASN A 60 9.56 12.56 6.33
CA ASN A 60 9.92 12.57 4.91
C ASN A 60 9.85 11.16 4.29
N THR A 61 10.28 10.13 5.02
CA THR A 61 10.12 8.75 4.57
C THR A 61 8.64 8.35 4.43
N ALA A 62 7.79 8.74 5.39
CA ALA A 62 6.35 8.48 5.31
C ALA A 62 5.69 9.21 4.14
N SER A 63 6.08 10.46 3.88
CA SER A 63 5.61 11.22 2.71
C SER A 63 5.97 10.53 1.40
N ARG A 64 7.22 10.06 1.26
CA ARG A 64 7.65 9.32 0.07
C ARG A 64 6.88 8.00 -0.12
N ILE A 65 6.57 7.28 0.96
CA ILE A 65 5.71 6.09 0.90
C ILE A 65 4.29 6.46 0.45
N ALA A 66 3.76 7.60 0.91
CA ALA A 66 2.45 8.09 0.49
C ALA A 66 2.41 8.44 -1.01
N GLU A 67 3.51 8.96 -1.56
CA GLU A 67 3.65 9.18 -3.00
C GLU A 67 3.61 7.87 -3.80
N GLU A 68 4.30 6.81 -3.36
CA GLU A 68 4.20 5.48 -4.00
C GLU A 68 2.77 4.92 -3.97
N ILE A 69 2.05 5.14 -2.87
CA ILE A 69 0.63 4.76 -2.78
C ILE A 69 -0.21 5.57 -3.78
N ALA A 70 0.05 6.88 -3.91
CA ALA A 70 -0.66 7.73 -4.86
C ALA A 70 -0.42 7.29 -6.32
N VAL A 71 0.83 6.96 -6.68
CA VAL A 71 1.16 6.40 -8.00
C VAL A 71 0.39 5.09 -8.25
N ALA A 72 0.36 4.18 -7.27
CA ALA A 72 -0.39 2.94 -7.39
C ALA A 72 -1.91 3.17 -7.55
N ILE A 73 -2.46 4.22 -6.90
CA ILE A 73 -3.85 4.63 -7.09
C ILE A 73 -4.07 5.15 -8.51
N ASP A 74 -3.23 6.08 -8.98
CA ASP A 74 -3.34 6.67 -10.31
C ASP A 74 -3.24 5.61 -11.41
N ASP A 75 -2.36 4.62 -11.25
CA ASP A 75 -2.24 3.48 -12.15
C ASP A 75 -3.53 2.65 -12.22
N LEU A 76 -4.21 2.43 -11.09
CA LEU A 76 -5.49 1.70 -11.07
C LEU A 76 -6.59 2.43 -11.82
N PHE A 77 -6.61 3.76 -11.75
CA PHE A 77 -7.59 4.60 -12.43
C PHE A 77 -7.27 4.81 -13.92
N THR A 78 -5.99 4.93 -14.27
CA THR A 78 -5.56 5.26 -15.64
C THR A 78 -5.49 4.03 -16.54
N SER A 79 -5.10 2.87 -16.00
CA SER A 79 -4.98 1.63 -16.78
C SER A 79 -6.32 0.98 -17.17
N GLY A 80 -7.45 1.56 -16.78
CA GLY A 80 -8.79 0.99 -17.00
C GLY A 80 -9.05 -0.31 -16.23
N LYS A 81 -8.12 -0.73 -15.34
CA LYS A 81 -8.25 -1.91 -14.47
C LYS A 81 -9.41 -1.81 -13.49
N TRP A 82 -9.93 -0.60 -13.26
CA TRP A 82 -11.16 -0.39 -12.52
C TRP A 82 -11.97 0.78 -13.09
N SER A 83 -13.27 0.58 -13.30
CA SER A 83 -14.22 1.64 -13.67
C SER A 83 -15.38 1.66 -12.67
N ARG A 84 -15.72 2.86 -12.18
CA ARG A 84 -16.86 3.10 -11.26
C ARG A 84 -18.21 2.58 -11.79
N HIS A 85 -18.32 2.36 -13.10
CA HIS A 85 -19.55 1.92 -13.77
C HIS A 85 -19.53 0.43 -14.16
N ALA A 86 -18.48 -0.32 -13.85
CA ALA A 86 -18.37 -1.72 -14.28
C ALA A 86 -19.21 -2.72 -13.44
N ASN A 87 -19.90 -2.27 -12.39
CA ASN A 87 -20.63 -3.15 -11.45
C ASN A 87 -21.95 -2.55 -10.93
N ILE A 88 -22.66 -1.76 -11.75
CA ILE A 88 -24.08 -1.44 -11.51
C ILE A 88 -24.88 -2.15 -12.60
#